data_AF-A0A8T5SMA9-F1
#
_entry.id   AF-A0A8T5SMA9-F1
#
_cell.length_a   1.000
_cell.length_b   1.000
_cell.length_c   1.000
_cell.angle_alpha   90.00
_cell.angle_beta   90.00
_cell.angle_gamma   90.00
#
_symmetry.space_group_name_H-M   'P 1'
#
loop_
_entity.id
_entity.type
_entity.pdbx_description
1 polymer ?
#
loop_
_entity_poly.entity_id
_entity_poly.type
_entity_poly.pdbx_seq_one_letter_code
_entity_poly.pdbx_strand_id
1 'polypeptide(L)'
;MYFLRHHIAVQCDRHGPYYNLSPLMLAFELIKFNDDGTYDFVGEDESGHMCLFHLDGTGTVFEGFLLGDVASHQEKGKCPHCEFDGPFFLDIGRTNDAQAQMDIMGMSEKKIKGATVNLTALREMLLSISQIEEVQIEVAKEDMSDPYNMDVLNLYVAPRGPMLDDYKSLILEIQ
;
A
#
# COMPACT_ATOMS: atom_id res chain seq x y z
N MET A 1 -7.28 -31.40 -3.10
CA MET A 1 -7.17 -30.67 -4.37
C MET A 1 -8.34 -29.70 -4.42
N TYR A 2 -8.17 -28.54 -3.77
CA TYR A 2 -9.19 -27.49 -3.76
C TYR A 2 -9.27 -26.92 -5.18
N PHE A 3 -10.40 -27.10 -5.84
CA PHE A 3 -10.73 -26.37 -7.06
C PHE A 3 -10.91 -24.90 -6.65
N LEU A 4 -9.82 -24.13 -6.66
CA LEU A 4 -9.90 -22.69 -6.49
C LEU A 4 -10.55 -22.11 -7.75
N ARG A 5 -11.74 -21.54 -7.59
CA ARG A 5 -12.35 -20.63 -8.56
C ARG A 5 -11.57 -19.32 -8.53
N HIS A 6 -10.33 -19.35 -8.99
CA HIS A 6 -9.58 -18.11 -9.19
C HIS A 6 -10.13 -17.41 -10.43
N HIS A 7 -10.50 -16.15 -10.25
CA HIS A 7 -10.99 -15.29 -11.29
C HIS A 7 -9.80 -14.75 -12.11
N ILE A 8 -9.78 -15.11 -13.40
CA ILE A 8 -8.80 -14.57 -14.33
C ILE A 8 -9.23 -13.14 -14.66
N ALA A 9 -8.46 -12.12 -14.29
CA ALA A 9 -8.72 -10.74 -14.72
C ALA A 9 -8.28 -10.57 -16.19
N VAL A 10 -9.22 -10.37 -17.13
CA VAL A 10 -8.94 -10.51 -18.58
C VAL A 10 -9.02 -9.20 -19.36
N GLN A 11 -8.85 -8.04 -18.71
CA GLN A 11 -8.86 -6.80 -19.48
C GLN A 11 -7.55 -6.64 -20.27
N CYS A 12 -7.61 -6.97 -21.56
CA CYS A 12 -6.48 -6.93 -22.50
C CYS A 12 -6.38 -5.63 -23.32
N ASP A 13 -7.24 -4.64 -23.05
CA ASP A 13 -7.11 -3.29 -23.62
C ASP A 13 -6.09 -2.49 -22.80
N ARG A 14 -5.08 -1.93 -23.48
CA ARG A 14 -4.05 -1.09 -22.87
C ARG A 14 -4.59 0.20 -22.23
N HIS A 15 -5.75 0.66 -22.66
CA HIS A 15 -6.39 1.86 -22.11
C HIS A 15 -7.50 1.53 -21.10
N GLY A 16 -7.68 0.25 -20.77
CA GLY A 16 -8.62 -0.20 -19.75
C GLY A 16 -8.17 0.17 -18.33
N PRO A 17 -9.09 0.21 -17.35
CA PRO A 17 -8.77 0.50 -15.95
C PRO A 17 -7.71 -0.43 -15.35
N TYR A 18 -7.63 -1.69 -15.79
CA TYR A 18 -6.59 -2.61 -15.32
C TYR A 18 -6.08 -3.55 -16.41
N TYR A 19 -5.01 -3.15 -17.08
CA TYR A 19 -4.44 -3.93 -18.18
C TYR A 19 -3.66 -5.16 -17.68
N ASN A 20 -4.21 -6.36 -17.87
CA ASN A 20 -3.51 -7.62 -17.59
C ASN A 20 -2.86 -8.18 -18.86
N LEU A 21 -1.53 -8.23 -18.86
CA LEU A 21 -0.72 -8.76 -19.96
C LEU A 21 -0.76 -10.30 -20.07
N SER A 22 -1.07 -11.00 -18.98
CA SER A 22 -0.92 -12.45 -18.87
C SER A 22 -2.11 -13.11 -18.15
N PRO A 23 -3.34 -13.00 -18.69
CA PRO A 23 -4.54 -13.55 -18.04
C PRO A 23 -4.45 -15.07 -17.80
N LEU A 24 -3.76 -15.82 -18.65
CA LEU A 24 -3.66 -17.28 -18.46
C LEU A 24 -2.58 -17.70 -17.44
N MET A 25 -1.81 -16.76 -16.88
CA MET A 25 -0.71 -17.03 -15.95
C MET A 25 -0.98 -16.52 -14.54
N LEU A 26 -1.84 -15.50 -14.41
CA LEU A 26 -2.08 -14.79 -13.17
C LEU A 26 -3.58 -14.68 -12.92
N ALA A 27 -3.98 -14.96 -11.68
CA ALA A 27 -5.28 -14.59 -11.14
C ALA A 27 -5.16 -13.43 -10.18
N PHE A 28 -6.20 -12.60 -10.17
CA PHE A 28 -6.30 -11.44 -9.29
C PHE A 28 -7.61 -11.57 -8.53
N GLU A 29 -7.54 -11.40 -7.21
CA GLU A 29 -8.69 -11.44 -6.32
C GLU A 29 -8.64 -10.23 -5.39
N LEU A 30 -9.81 -9.75 -5.00
CA LEU A 30 -9.92 -8.75 -3.95
C LEU A 30 -10.08 -9.46 -2.60
N ILE A 31 -9.28 -9.05 -1.62
CA ILE A 31 -9.36 -9.56 -0.25
C ILE A 31 -9.61 -8.45 0.75
N LYS A 32 -10.18 -8.83 1.88
CA LYS A 32 -10.28 -8.01 3.07
C LYS A 32 -9.60 -8.73 4.23
N PHE A 33 -8.87 -7.99 5.04
CA PHE A 33 -8.28 -8.52 6.26
C PHE A 33 -9.30 -8.59 7.40
N ASN A 34 -9.19 -9.65 8.18
CA ASN A 34 -9.91 -9.84 9.42
C ASN A 34 -9.04 -9.35 10.59
N ASP A 35 -9.70 -9.04 11.71
CA ASP A 35 -9.02 -8.53 12.92
C ASP A 35 -8.00 -9.53 13.51
N ASP A 36 -8.10 -10.82 13.18
CA ASP A 36 -7.20 -11.89 13.62
C ASP A 36 -5.98 -12.10 12.71
N GLY A 37 -5.81 -11.23 11.69
CA GLY A 37 -4.73 -11.32 10.72
C GLY A 37 -4.97 -12.33 9.60
N THR A 38 -6.13 -12.99 9.57
CA THR A 38 -6.56 -13.77 8.39
C THR A 38 -7.15 -12.85 7.31
N TYR A 39 -7.50 -13.41 6.16
CA TYR A 39 -8.17 -12.68 5.10
C TYR A 39 -9.30 -13.50 4.50
N ASP A 40 -10.32 -12.78 4.01
CA ASP A 40 -11.43 -13.32 3.24
C ASP A 40 -11.48 -12.66 1.87
N PHE A 41 -11.97 -13.41 0.87
CA PHE A 41 -12.30 -12.85 -0.43
C PHE A 41 -13.56 -11.99 -0.32
N VAL A 42 -13.56 -10.85 -1.00
CA VAL A 42 -14.72 -9.93 -1.00
C VAL A 42 -15.67 -10.21 -2.17
N GLY A 43 -16.93 -9.79 -2.02
CA GLY A 43 -17.95 -9.88 -3.06
C GLY A 43 -17.70 -8.98 -4.27
N GLU A 44 -18.64 -8.98 -5.22
CA GLU A 44 -18.57 -8.12 -6.43
C GLU A 44 -18.69 -6.63 -6.06
N ASP A 45 -19.64 -6.26 -5.19
CA ASP A 45 -19.89 -4.86 -4.81
C ASP A 45 -19.05 -4.38 -3.60
N GLU A 46 -17.99 -5.10 -3.24
CA GLU A 46 -17.21 -4.84 -2.04
C GLU A 46 -15.78 -4.36 -2.38
N SER A 47 -15.30 -3.38 -1.62
CA SER A 47 -13.92 -2.91 -1.74
C SER A 47 -12.96 -3.91 -1.10
N GLY A 48 -11.78 -4.06 -1.71
CA GLY A 48 -10.74 -4.95 -1.19
C GLY A 48 -9.36 -4.63 -1.74
N HIS A 49 -8.35 -5.17 -1.05
CA HIS A 49 -6.97 -5.13 -1.48
C HIS A 49 -6.74 -6.13 -2.62
N MET A 50 -6.05 -5.69 -3.65
CA MET A 50 -5.75 -6.54 -4.79
C MET A 50 -4.62 -7.51 -4.47
N CYS A 51 -4.91 -8.79 -4.73
CA CYS A 51 -4.06 -9.90 -4.38
C CYS A 51 -3.78 -10.77 -5.62
N LEU A 52 -2.51 -11.15 -5.80
CA LEU A 52 -2.00 -11.88 -6.94
C LEU A 52 -1.78 -13.35 -6.61
N PHE A 53 -2.22 -14.23 -7.52
CA PHE A 53 -1.99 -15.67 -7.47
C PHE A 53 -1.43 -16.16 -8.81
N HIS A 54 -0.33 -16.90 -8.79
CA HIS A 54 0.17 -17.59 -9.99
C HIS A 54 -0.69 -18.82 -10.31
N LEU A 55 -1.00 -19.01 -11.58
CA LEU A 55 -1.71 -20.18 -12.08
C LEU A 55 -0.75 -21.29 -12.56
N ASP A 56 0.53 -20.94 -12.75
CA ASP A 56 1.59 -21.86 -13.11
C ASP A 56 2.74 -21.84 -12.08
N GLY A 57 3.54 -22.90 -12.05
CA GLY A 57 4.48 -23.18 -10.97
C GLY A 57 5.96 -23.05 -11.33
N THR A 58 6.33 -22.24 -12.32
CA THR A 58 7.71 -22.23 -12.85
C THR A 58 8.50 -21.02 -12.35
N GLY A 59 9.45 -21.23 -11.43
CA GLY A 59 10.29 -20.18 -10.86
C GLY A 59 9.81 -19.69 -9.49
N THR A 60 9.82 -18.38 -9.25
CA THR A 60 9.27 -17.79 -8.02
C THR A 60 7.75 -17.70 -8.14
N VAL A 61 7.05 -18.44 -7.28
CA VAL A 61 5.59 -18.50 -7.25
C VAL A 61 5.09 -17.58 -6.15
N PHE A 62 4.17 -16.68 -6.50
CA PHE A 62 3.47 -15.84 -5.56
C PHE A 62 2.04 -16.34 -5.39
N GLU A 63 1.68 -16.69 -4.16
CA GLU A 63 0.34 -17.09 -3.75
C GLU A 63 -0.13 -16.11 -2.67
N GLY A 64 -1.19 -15.36 -2.95
CA GLY A 64 -1.71 -14.39 -2.00
C GLY A 64 -0.82 -13.15 -1.84
N PHE A 65 -0.13 -12.72 -2.91
CA PHE A 65 0.77 -11.58 -2.84
C PHE A 65 0.02 -10.25 -3.03
N LEU A 66 0.14 -9.37 -2.04
CA LEU A 66 -0.48 -8.05 -2.06
C LEU A 66 0.26 -7.12 -3.03
N LEU A 67 -0.49 -6.51 -3.93
CA LEU A 67 0.05 -5.55 -4.91
C LEU A 67 0.16 -4.12 -4.36
N GLY A 68 -0.54 -3.83 -3.26
CA GLY A 68 -0.67 -2.48 -2.70
C GLY A 68 -1.80 -1.68 -3.34
N ASP A 69 -2.48 -2.19 -4.37
CA ASP A 69 -3.65 -1.56 -4.97
C ASP A 69 -4.93 -1.93 -4.21
N VAL A 70 -5.91 -1.02 -4.19
CA VAL A 70 -7.27 -1.23 -3.67
C VAL A 70 -8.25 -0.87 -4.77
N ALA A 71 -9.23 -1.75 -4.99
CA ALA A 71 -10.37 -1.47 -5.84
C ALA A 71 -11.60 -1.17 -4.98
N SER A 72 -12.48 -0.29 -5.45
CA SER A 72 -13.73 0.03 -4.75
C SER A 72 -14.75 -1.10 -4.86
N HIS A 73 -14.76 -1.81 -6.00
CA HIS A 73 -15.59 -2.97 -6.31
C HIS A 73 -15.04 -3.71 -7.53
N GLN A 74 -15.62 -4.87 -7.83
CA GLN A 74 -15.33 -5.70 -9.00
C GLN A 74 -16.61 -6.14 -9.71
N GLU A 75 -16.62 -6.12 -11.04
CA GLU A 75 -17.76 -6.60 -11.82
C GLU A 75 -17.36 -7.78 -12.70
N LYS A 76 -18.22 -8.78 -12.84
CA LYS A 76 -17.99 -9.85 -13.82
C LYS A 76 -18.52 -9.46 -15.18
N GLY A 77 -17.71 -9.65 -16.22
CA GLY A 77 -18.13 -9.41 -17.58
C GLY A 77 -17.22 -10.06 -18.61
N LYS A 78 -17.55 -9.81 -19.87
CA LYS A 78 -16.71 -10.18 -21.01
C LYS A 78 -15.82 -9.01 -21.40
N CYS A 79 -14.54 -9.30 -21.63
CA CYS A 79 -13.66 -8.33 -22.27
C CYS A 79 -14.22 -7.93 -23.64
N PRO A 80 -14.45 -6.63 -23.92
CA PRO A 80 -14.97 -6.21 -25.22
C PRO A 80 -13.99 -6.44 -26.37
N HIS A 81 -12.71 -6.72 -26.08
CA HIS A 81 -11.66 -6.93 -27.08
C HIS A 81 -11.37 -8.42 -27.34
N CYS A 82 -11.31 -9.26 -26.30
CA CYS A 82 -10.96 -10.69 -26.45
C CYS A 82 -12.07 -11.65 -26.00
N GLU A 83 -13.20 -11.13 -25.52
CA GLU A 83 -14.42 -11.87 -25.13
C GLU A 83 -14.29 -12.88 -24.00
N PHE A 84 -13.12 -13.00 -23.38
CA PHE A 84 -12.93 -13.79 -22.18
C PHE A 84 -13.71 -13.21 -21.00
N ASP A 85 -14.32 -14.12 -20.23
CA ASP A 85 -15.04 -13.81 -19.00
C ASP A 85 -14.04 -13.62 -17.84
N GLY A 86 -14.21 -12.54 -17.08
CA GLY A 86 -13.37 -12.23 -15.92
C GLY A 86 -13.91 -11.07 -15.09
N PRO A 87 -13.30 -10.79 -13.92
CA PRO A 87 -13.58 -9.61 -13.13
C PRO A 87 -12.94 -8.36 -13.79
N PHE A 88 -13.63 -7.24 -13.64
CA PHE A 88 -13.18 -5.90 -13.94
C PHE A 88 -13.09 -5.15 -12.62
N PHE A 89 -11.90 -4.67 -12.30
CA PHE A 89 -11.67 -3.88 -11.09
C PHE A 89 -11.91 -2.41 -11.41
N LEU A 90 -12.69 -1.74 -10.56
CA LEU A 90 -13.11 -0.35 -10.75
C LEU A 90 -12.56 0.55 -9.63
N ASP A 91 -12.41 1.82 -9.96
CA ASP A 91 -11.81 2.89 -9.13
C ASP A 91 -10.53 2.46 -8.40
N ILE A 92 -9.58 1.93 -9.17
CA ILE A 92 -8.32 1.42 -8.62
C ILE A 92 -7.49 2.58 -8.09
N GLY A 93 -7.25 2.55 -6.79
CA GLY A 93 -6.33 3.42 -6.10
C GLY A 93 -5.12 2.66 -5.59
N ARG A 94 -4.07 3.39 -5.25
CA ARG A 94 -2.96 2.87 -4.46
C ARG A 94 -3.34 3.00 -2.99
N THR A 95 -3.24 1.91 -2.25
CA THR A 95 -2.97 2.04 -0.82
C THR A 95 -1.58 2.65 -0.73
N ASN A 96 -1.40 3.77 -0.03
CA ASN A 96 -0.04 4.26 0.21
C ASN A 96 0.74 3.12 0.86
N ASP A 97 1.83 2.64 0.24
CA ASP A 97 2.56 1.45 0.69
C ASP A 97 2.92 1.53 2.18
N ALA A 98 3.17 2.75 2.68
CA ALA A 98 3.35 3.04 4.10
C ALA A 98 2.06 2.84 4.92
N GLN A 99 0.93 3.40 4.51
CA GLN A 99 -0.36 3.25 5.22
C GLN A 99 -0.85 1.79 5.18
N ALA A 100 -0.69 1.10 4.04
CA ALA A 100 -0.99 -0.31 3.90
C ALA A 100 -0.11 -1.17 4.82
N GLN A 101 1.21 -0.96 4.80
CA GLN A 101 2.12 -1.67 5.73
C GLN A 101 1.82 -1.32 7.19
N MET A 102 1.41 -0.08 7.49
CA MET A 102 1.02 0.35 8.84
C MET A 102 -0.26 -0.34 9.31
N ASP A 103 -1.27 -0.44 8.44
CA ASP A 103 -2.56 -1.06 8.72
C ASP A 103 -2.48 -2.60 8.71
N ILE A 104 -1.59 -3.19 7.88
CA ILE A 104 -1.45 -4.64 7.65
C ILE A 104 -0.41 -5.28 8.59
N MET A 105 0.74 -4.63 8.83
CA MET A 105 1.80 -5.17 9.71
C MET A 105 1.79 -4.54 11.11
N GLY A 106 0.86 -3.63 11.39
CA GLY A 106 0.57 -3.08 12.71
C GLY A 106 1.64 -2.16 13.31
N MET A 107 2.92 -2.24 12.91
CA MET A 107 3.99 -1.43 13.50
C MET A 107 5.17 -1.26 12.54
N SER A 108 5.46 -0.02 12.10
CA SER A 108 6.74 0.32 11.47
C SER A 108 7.76 0.69 12.55
N GLU A 109 8.30 -0.32 13.23
CA GLU A 109 9.36 -0.14 14.21
C GLU A 109 10.73 -0.12 13.51
N LYS A 110 11.48 0.97 13.67
CA LYS A 110 12.85 1.07 13.18
C LYS A 110 13.79 1.44 14.31
N LYS A 111 14.95 0.77 14.36
CA LYS A 111 16.01 1.13 15.31
C LYS A 111 16.76 2.36 14.80
N ILE A 112 16.75 3.42 15.58
CA ILE A 112 17.46 4.67 15.27
C ILE A 112 18.32 5.01 16.48
N LYS A 113 19.64 5.10 16.27
CA LYS A 113 20.63 5.36 17.33
C LYS A 113 20.46 4.48 18.59
N GLY A 114 20.04 3.22 18.40
CA GLY A 114 19.85 2.25 19.49
C GLY A 114 18.47 2.26 20.15
N ALA A 115 17.60 3.24 19.84
CA ALA A 115 16.21 3.27 20.28
C ALA A 115 15.29 2.64 19.23
N THR A 116 14.34 1.80 19.65
CA THR A 116 13.25 1.35 18.78
C THR A 116 12.21 2.47 18.68
N VAL A 117 12.03 3.02 17.48
CA VAL A 117 11.08 4.10 17.21
C VAL A 117 9.90 3.53 16.44
N ASN A 118 8.69 3.74 16.97
CA ASN A 118 7.45 3.48 16.25
C ASN A 118 7.13 4.71 15.37
N LEU A 119 7.35 4.59 14.06
CA LEU A 119 7.19 5.71 13.14
C LEU A 119 5.71 6.11 12.97
N THR A 120 4.77 5.18 13.18
CA THR A 120 3.33 5.44 13.19
C THR A 120 2.94 6.34 14.36
N ALA A 121 3.29 5.93 15.58
CA ALA A 121 2.99 6.70 16.79
C ALA A 121 3.67 8.09 16.75
N LEU A 122 4.88 8.17 16.19
CA LEU A 122 5.56 9.44 16.00
C LEU A 122 4.81 10.34 15.00
N ARG A 123 4.35 9.80 13.86
CA ARG A 123 3.57 10.55 12.88
C ARG A 123 2.26 11.07 13.48
N GLU A 124 1.52 10.23 14.20
CA GLU A 124 0.27 10.60 14.86
C GLU A 124 0.48 11.69 15.91
N MET A 125 1.53 11.56 16.72
CA MET A 125 1.90 12.58 17.71
C MET A 125 2.20 13.93 17.05
N LEU A 126 2.96 13.93 15.96
CA LEU A 126 3.28 15.16 15.22
C LEU A 126 2.02 15.77 14.59
N LEU A 127 1.16 14.98 13.94
CA LEU A 127 -0.09 15.48 13.35
C LEU A 127 -1.11 15.96 14.38
N SER A 128 -0.98 15.57 15.65
CA SER A 128 -1.80 16.10 16.75
C SER A 128 -1.49 17.57 17.09
N ILE A 129 -0.32 18.08 16.69
CA ILE A 129 0.05 19.49 16.85
C ILE A 129 -0.81 20.31 15.88
N SER A 130 -1.70 21.14 16.42
CA SER A 130 -2.70 21.90 15.65
C SER A 130 -2.12 22.83 14.57
N GLN A 131 -0.83 23.13 14.64
CA GLN A 131 -0.10 23.96 13.68
C GLN A 131 0.50 23.15 12.52
N ILE A 132 0.38 21.82 12.50
CA ILE A 132 0.93 20.94 11.45
C ILE A 132 -0.19 20.47 10.51
N GLU A 133 0.02 20.64 9.22
CA GLU A 133 -0.90 20.17 8.17
C GLU A 133 -0.54 18.75 7.74
N GLU A 134 0.74 18.52 7.45
CA GLU A 134 1.26 17.23 7.02
C GLU A 134 2.69 17.03 7.55
N VAL A 135 3.10 15.78 7.69
CA VAL A 135 4.47 15.45 8.07
C VAL A 135 4.97 14.21 7.33
N GLN A 136 6.17 14.32 6.78
CA GLN A 136 6.90 13.20 6.20
C GLN A 136 8.08 12.85 7.10
N ILE A 137 8.20 11.55 7.38
CA ILE A 137 9.28 10.99 8.19
C ILE A 137 10.18 10.18 7.26
N GLU A 138 11.46 10.51 7.24
CA GLU A 138 12.47 9.79 6.47
C GLU A 138 13.53 9.23 7.43
N VAL A 139 13.93 7.98 7.22
CA VAL A 139 15.07 7.40 7.93
C VAL A 139 16.20 7.15 6.94
N ALA A 140 17.25 7.97 7.03
CA ALA A 140 18.40 7.97 6.14
C ALA A 140 19.69 7.59 6.90
N LYS A 141 20.82 7.57 6.19
CA LYS A 141 22.16 7.46 6.79
C LYS A 141 22.77 8.86 6.93
N GLU A 142 23.55 9.12 7.99
CA GLU A 142 24.33 10.37 8.10
C GLU A 142 25.23 10.57 6.87
N ASP A 143 25.80 9.47 6.37
CA ASP A 143 26.49 9.41 5.09
C ASP A 143 25.86 8.33 4.20
N MET A 144 25.21 8.76 3.11
CA MET A 144 24.56 7.85 2.16
C MET A 144 25.55 6.99 1.35
N SER A 145 26.84 7.34 1.36
CA SER A 145 27.89 6.55 0.71
C SER A 145 28.43 5.41 1.57
N ASP A 146 28.12 5.41 2.87
CA ASP A 146 28.51 4.36 3.81
C ASP A 146 27.26 3.66 4.43
N PRO A 147 26.93 2.42 4.01
CA PRO A 147 25.77 1.69 4.51
C PRO A 147 25.86 1.30 5.99
N TYR A 148 27.05 1.38 6.60
CA TYR A 148 27.28 1.09 8.02
C TYR A 148 27.22 2.34 8.90
N ASN A 149 27.06 3.52 8.30
CA ASN A 149 26.91 4.76 9.05
C ASN A 149 25.61 4.75 9.88
N MET A 150 25.53 5.65 10.86
CA MET A 150 24.41 5.81 11.76
C MET A 150 23.15 6.23 11.00
N ASP A 151 22.03 5.65 11.42
CA ASP A 151 20.72 6.09 10.94
C ASP A 151 20.36 7.46 11.55
N VAL A 152 19.79 8.32 10.71
CA VAL A 152 19.17 9.60 11.10
C VAL A 152 17.68 9.59 10.79
N LEU A 153 16.94 10.33 11.59
CA LEU A 153 15.53 10.58 11.41
C LEU A 153 15.35 12.02 10.93
N ASN A 154 14.97 12.19 9.67
CA ASN A 154 14.62 13.49 9.10
C ASN A 154 13.11 13.68 9.20
N LEU A 155 12.69 14.84 9.72
CA LEU A 155 11.29 15.25 9.80
C LEU A 155 11.07 16.43 8.85
N TYR A 156 10.21 16.24 7.86
CA TYR A 156 9.76 17.31 6.96
C TYR A 156 8.34 17.68 7.34
N VAL A 157 8.17 18.87 7.89
CA VAL A 157 6.90 19.33 8.46
C VAL A 157 6.33 20.43 7.58
N ALA A 158 5.09 20.24 7.13
CA ALA A 158 4.31 21.27 6.47
C ALA A 158 3.43 21.97 7.52
N PRO A 159 3.72 23.23 7.89
CA PRO A 159 2.91 23.95 8.85
C PRO A 159 1.60 24.44 8.22
N ARG A 160 0.55 24.54 9.03
CA ARG A 160 -0.70 25.24 8.67
C ARG A 160 -0.42 26.73 8.64
N GLY A 161 -0.59 27.37 7.49
CA GLY A 161 -0.48 28.81 7.34
C GLY A 161 0.34 29.24 6.11
N PRO A 162 0.60 30.54 5.98
CA PRO A 162 1.34 31.08 4.85
C PRO A 162 2.83 30.72 4.92
N MET A 163 3.42 30.38 3.77
CA MET A 163 4.81 29.90 3.64
C MET A 163 5.91 30.79 4.28
N LEU A 164 5.62 32.07 4.54
CA LEU A 164 6.56 33.07 5.04
C LEU A 164 6.35 33.43 6.53
N ASP A 165 5.50 32.70 7.25
CA ASP A 165 5.29 32.94 8.69
C ASP A 165 6.50 32.52 9.55
N ASP A 166 6.57 33.03 10.78
CA ASP A 166 7.60 32.64 11.74
C ASP A 166 7.20 31.36 12.49
N TYR A 167 7.82 30.24 12.10
CA TYR A 167 7.57 28.92 12.67
C TYR A 167 8.57 28.50 13.77
N LYS A 168 9.35 29.42 14.35
CA LYS A 168 10.33 29.08 15.40
C LYS A 168 9.73 28.40 16.63
N SER A 169 8.54 28.82 17.04
CA SER A 169 7.82 28.19 18.16
C SER A 169 7.46 26.74 17.85
N LEU A 170 7.02 26.48 16.62
CA LEU A 170 6.69 25.14 16.15
C LEU A 170 7.95 24.24 16.10
N ILE A 171 9.07 24.77 15.63
CA ILE A 171 10.35 24.04 15.63
C ILE A 171 10.77 23.65 17.04
N LEU A 172 10.63 24.56 18.02
CA LEU A 172 10.94 24.29 19.43
C LEU A 172 9.99 23.28 20.08
N GLU A 173 8.75 23.22 19.64
CA GLU A 173 7.75 22.25 20.13
C GLU A 173 8.04 20.82 19.63
N ILE A 174 8.70 20.68 18.47
CA ILE A 174 9.02 19.39 17.85
C ILE A 174 10.37 18.81 18.33
N GLN A 175 11.31 19.65 18.78
CA GLN A 175 12.66 19.27 19.23
C GLN A 175 12.68 18.66 20.64
#